data_AF-A0A109FJI8-F1
#
_entry.id   AF-A0A109FJI8-F1
#
_cell.length_a   1.000
_cell.length_b   1.000
_cell.length_c   1.000
_cell.angle_alpha   90.00
_cell.angle_beta   90.00
_cell.angle_gamma   90.00
#
_symmetry.space_group_name_H-M   'P 1'
#
loop_
_entity.id
_entity.type
_entity.pdbx_description
1 polymer ?
#
loop_
_entity_poly.entity_id
_entity_poly.type
_entity_poly.pdbx_seq_one_letter_code
_entity_poly.pdbx_strand_id
1 'polypeptide(L)'
;SATKNIELICENIVHSGSLPSADCLRIGLVAYRDYPPQDNSYVTKSFPFTSSVPTMKEQLKSLYASGGGDGPEAVTAGIKAALELDWRQDATKMCVLIADAPCHGIGEYGDGFPQGGPDGEDPLVLTRQMAAAGIPLFVVACEPALSGYQFGLDLFRAFTVITSALLVPLTTASLLSHVIVGSALEHLEMERLIHEVGQAVAERIHAGLQTVDDVARELHERLLLRGEETKQLKFESIHRETDETRHNVEVFVNAPDLQTAKPQLKKIRGSRFTEKYLQSRYNSSFSRSSAYSDIIYPSLPPRPGSTPTSSSSSPASKLSTSPTRRVISEFKPFSASGLMSVADAPMGIANENLPSAGVQTMADDEVEKLAQSVELRFAGISLEQAKRITIASAWRTAPPRA
;
A
#
# COMPACT_ATOMS: atom_id res chain seq x y z
N SER A 1 8.05 5.46 -13.84
CA SER A 1 9.33 4.93 -13.33
C SER A 1 9.38 5.16 -11.83
N ALA A 2 9.82 4.19 -11.03
CA ALA A 2 9.98 4.33 -9.58
C ALA A 2 10.82 5.56 -9.19
N THR A 3 11.85 5.87 -9.99
CA THR A 3 12.70 7.06 -9.80
C THR A 3 11.96 8.39 -9.97
N LYS A 4 10.88 8.43 -10.76
CA LYS A 4 10.04 9.63 -10.89
C LYS A 4 9.08 9.74 -9.71
N ASN A 5 8.58 8.60 -9.22
CA ASN A 5 7.69 8.58 -8.06
C ASN A 5 8.39 9.11 -6.82
N ILE A 6 9.68 8.77 -6.60
CA ILE A 6 10.41 9.28 -5.43
C ILE A 6 10.62 10.80 -5.48
N GLU A 7 10.91 11.37 -6.66
CA GLU A 7 11.03 12.83 -6.81
C GLU A 7 9.73 13.51 -6.43
N LEU A 8 8.61 13.03 -6.97
CA LEU A 8 7.29 13.57 -6.66
C LEU A 8 6.95 13.42 -5.17
N ILE A 9 7.33 12.32 -4.53
CA ILE A 9 7.11 12.13 -3.09
C ILE A 9 7.90 13.16 -2.29
N CYS A 10 9.20 13.29 -2.54
CA CYS A 10 10.05 14.26 -1.85
C CYS A 10 9.56 15.68 -2.06
N GLU A 11 9.33 16.06 -3.31
CA GLU A 11 8.87 17.40 -3.68
C GLU A 11 7.54 17.71 -3.02
N ASN A 12 6.53 16.83 -3.14
CA ASN A 12 5.21 17.13 -2.59
C ASN A 12 5.20 17.19 -1.05
N ILE A 13 5.99 16.35 -0.36
CA ILE A 13 6.10 16.41 1.10
C ILE A 13 6.77 17.72 1.53
N VAL A 14 7.87 18.13 0.87
CA VAL A 14 8.57 19.39 1.18
C VAL A 14 7.69 20.60 0.88
N HIS A 15 7.01 20.61 -0.26
CA HIS A 15 6.12 21.71 -0.67
C HIS A 15 4.80 21.75 0.11
N SER A 16 4.48 20.71 0.88
CA SER A 16 3.26 20.69 1.70
C SER A 16 3.26 21.72 2.84
N GLY A 17 4.43 22.28 3.19
CA GLY A 17 4.59 23.17 4.34
C GLY A 17 4.49 22.47 5.69
N SER A 18 4.37 21.14 5.73
CA SER A 18 4.24 20.35 6.97
C SER A 18 5.59 20.10 7.65
N LEU A 19 6.70 20.48 7.01
CA LEU A 19 8.06 20.33 7.53
C LEU A 19 8.68 21.71 7.83
N PRO A 20 9.47 21.86 8.92
CA PRO A 20 10.15 23.12 9.23
C PRO A 20 11.16 23.56 8.16
N SER A 21 11.86 22.61 7.54
CA SER A 21 12.75 22.85 6.41
C SER A 21 12.83 21.59 5.53
N ALA A 22 13.28 21.75 4.28
CA ALA A 22 13.46 20.64 3.36
C ALA A 22 14.45 19.58 3.89
N ASP A 23 15.50 20.01 4.60
CA ASP A 23 16.53 19.14 5.18
C ASP A 23 16.02 18.31 6.36
N CYS A 24 14.81 18.60 6.88
CA CYS A 24 14.17 17.77 7.89
C CYS A 24 13.69 16.44 7.32
N LEU A 25 13.43 16.33 6.00
CA LEU A 25 13.05 15.08 5.37
C LEU A 25 14.28 14.19 5.17
N ARG A 26 14.21 12.95 5.68
CA ARG A 26 15.19 11.90 5.38
C ARG A 26 14.48 10.66 4.90
N ILE A 27 15.05 10.03 3.89
CA ILE A 27 14.49 8.83 3.26
C ILE A 27 15.53 7.73 3.29
N GLY A 28 15.14 6.57 3.77
CA GLY A 28 15.91 5.32 3.70
C GLY A 28 15.20 4.34 2.77
N LEU A 29 15.91 3.31 2.35
CA LEU A 29 15.36 2.28 1.46
C LEU A 29 15.86 0.92 1.91
N VAL A 30 14.95 -0.04 2.07
CA VAL A 30 15.28 -1.44 2.27
C VAL A 30 14.69 -2.21 1.10
N ALA A 31 15.54 -2.86 0.32
CA ALA A 31 15.11 -3.85 -0.65
C ALA A 31 15.19 -5.23 0.01
N TYR A 32 14.18 -6.06 -0.21
CA TYR A 32 14.19 -7.45 0.21
C TYR A 32 13.77 -8.35 -0.97
N ARG A 33 14.15 -9.63 -0.89
CA ARG A 33 13.84 -10.69 -1.86
C ARG A 33 13.44 -11.95 -1.09
N ASP A 34 13.82 -13.12 -1.58
CA ASP A 34 13.60 -14.42 -0.95
C ASP A 34 14.90 -14.98 -0.34
N TYR A 35 14.76 -16.06 0.42
CA TYR A 35 15.86 -16.85 0.97
C TYR A 35 16.37 -17.90 -0.02
N PRO A 36 17.65 -18.33 0.09
CA PRO A 36 18.12 -19.52 -0.61
C PRO A 36 17.32 -20.77 -0.19
N PRO A 37 16.91 -21.65 -1.12
CA PRO A 37 17.37 -21.74 -2.51
C PRO A 37 16.56 -20.93 -3.54
N GLN A 38 15.48 -20.24 -3.14
CA GLN A 38 14.59 -19.52 -4.06
C GLN A 38 15.27 -18.31 -4.69
N ASP A 39 16.04 -17.55 -3.91
CA ASP A 39 16.94 -16.49 -4.40
C ASP A 39 18.33 -16.64 -3.78
N ASN A 40 19.38 -16.45 -4.60
CA ASN A 40 20.78 -16.56 -4.19
C ASN A 40 21.55 -15.22 -4.27
N SER A 41 20.87 -14.10 -4.54
CA SER A 41 21.47 -12.77 -4.71
C SER A 41 21.68 -12.05 -3.39
N TYR A 42 20.60 -11.72 -2.67
CA TYR A 42 20.59 -11.18 -1.33
C TYR A 42 19.18 -11.32 -0.73
N VAL A 43 19.09 -11.48 0.58
CA VAL A 43 17.79 -11.46 1.30
C VAL A 43 17.36 -10.02 1.54
N THR A 44 18.25 -9.18 2.05
CA THR A 44 18.01 -7.74 2.28
C THR A 44 19.18 -6.89 1.79
N LYS A 45 18.87 -5.67 1.37
CA LYS A 45 19.83 -4.63 1.01
C LYS A 45 19.34 -3.28 1.53
N SER A 46 20.00 -2.80 2.58
CA SER A 46 19.63 -1.56 3.27
C SER A 46 20.46 -0.37 2.77
N PHE A 47 19.78 0.74 2.52
CA PHE A 47 20.35 2.03 2.21
C PHE A 47 19.97 3.01 3.34
N PRO A 48 20.95 3.67 3.97
CA PRO A 48 20.71 4.50 5.14
C PRO A 48 19.90 5.76 4.78
N PHE A 49 19.33 6.38 5.80
CA PHE A 49 18.62 7.64 5.68
C PHE A 49 19.48 8.74 5.04
N THR A 50 18.96 9.42 4.03
CA THR A 50 19.58 10.57 3.38
C THR A 50 18.56 11.68 3.15
N SER A 51 18.99 12.95 3.22
CA SER A 51 18.21 14.10 2.75
C SER A 51 18.42 14.39 1.25
N SER A 52 19.36 13.71 0.61
CA SER A 52 19.69 13.90 -0.81
C SER A 52 18.79 13.04 -1.71
N VAL A 53 17.83 13.69 -2.38
CA VAL A 53 16.99 13.06 -3.41
C VAL A 53 17.84 12.45 -4.54
N PRO A 54 18.89 13.11 -5.07
CA PRO A 54 19.79 12.50 -6.06
C PRO A 54 20.40 11.19 -5.59
N THR A 55 20.87 11.12 -4.34
CA THR A 55 21.45 9.90 -3.76
C THR A 55 20.42 8.77 -3.70
N MET A 56 19.20 9.05 -3.23
CA MET A 56 18.11 8.07 -3.20
C MET A 56 17.76 7.57 -4.60
N LYS A 57 17.76 8.45 -5.62
CA LYS A 57 17.53 8.05 -7.01
C LYS A 57 18.61 7.10 -7.53
N GLU A 58 19.88 7.34 -7.20
CA GLU A 58 20.99 6.46 -7.59
C GLU A 58 20.87 5.09 -6.92
N GLN A 59 20.52 5.07 -5.63
CA GLN A 59 20.26 3.84 -4.88
C GLN A 59 19.11 3.05 -5.52
N LEU A 60 17.98 3.69 -5.84
CA LEU A 60 16.85 3.06 -6.52
C LEU A 60 17.21 2.54 -7.91
N LYS A 61 18.02 3.27 -8.69
CA LYS A 61 18.49 2.82 -10.01
C LYS A 61 19.37 1.58 -9.94
N SER A 62 20.02 1.32 -8.80
CA SER A 62 20.82 0.12 -8.59
C SER A 62 19.99 -1.14 -8.35
N LEU A 63 18.67 -0.99 -8.15
CA LEU A 63 17.74 -2.08 -7.92
C LEU A 63 17.01 -2.45 -9.20
N TYR A 64 16.80 -3.75 -9.38
CA TYR A 64 15.96 -4.30 -10.42
C TYR A 64 15.13 -5.44 -9.83
N ALA A 65 13.89 -5.57 -10.31
CA ALA A 65 13.02 -6.67 -9.93
C ALA A 65 13.52 -7.97 -10.57
N SER A 66 13.83 -8.96 -9.74
CA SER A 66 14.10 -10.35 -10.13
C SER A 66 14.04 -11.23 -8.90
N GLY A 67 13.97 -12.55 -9.07
CA GLY A 67 13.96 -13.49 -7.96
C GLY A 67 12.57 -14.06 -7.66
N GLY A 68 12.42 -14.57 -6.44
CA GLY A 68 11.26 -15.32 -5.95
C GLY A 68 11.26 -16.77 -6.41
N GLY A 69 10.20 -17.51 -6.06
CA GLY A 69 9.99 -18.86 -6.60
C GLY A 69 8.79 -19.58 -6.02
N ASP A 70 8.59 -19.46 -4.71
CA ASP A 70 7.58 -20.22 -3.97
C ASP A 70 6.33 -19.41 -3.59
N GLY A 71 6.33 -18.11 -3.89
CA GLY A 71 5.20 -17.20 -3.77
C GLY A 71 5.44 -16.15 -2.69
N PRO A 72 5.45 -16.52 -1.39
CA PRO A 72 5.85 -15.62 -0.32
C PRO A 72 7.31 -15.17 -0.43
N GLU A 73 7.66 -14.08 0.26
CA GLU A 73 9.00 -13.48 0.19
C GLU A 73 9.55 -13.19 1.60
N ALA A 74 10.83 -12.80 1.71
CA ALA A 74 11.48 -12.44 2.97
C ALA A 74 11.06 -11.05 3.52
N VAL A 75 9.76 -10.77 3.49
CA VAL A 75 9.14 -9.54 4.05
C VAL A 75 9.53 -9.36 5.52
N THR A 76 9.58 -10.45 6.31
CA THR A 76 10.00 -10.40 7.72
C THR A 76 11.42 -9.85 7.89
N ALA A 77 12.38 -10.31 7.09
CA ALA A 77 13.74 -9.78 7.10
C ALA A 77 13.77 -8.31 6.64
N GLY A 78 12.93 -7.94 5.67
CA GLY A 78 12.76 -6.54 5.24
C GLY A 78 12.26 -5.63 6.37
N ILE A 79 11.25 -6.08 7.12
CA ILE A 79 10.70 -5.38 8.29
C ILE A 79 11.77 -5.22 9.38
N LYS A 80 12.51 -6.30 9.70
CA LYS A 80 13.61 -6.24 10.67
C LYS A 80 14.68 -5.23 10.25
N ALA A 81 15.13 -5.31 9.00
CA ALA A 81 16.13 -4.40 8.47
C ALA A 81 15.65 -2.93 8.47
N ALA A 82 14.35 -2.68 8.27
CA ALA A 82 13.77 -1.35 8.37
C ALA A 82 13.69 -0.85 9.83
N LEU A 83 13.38 -1.72 10.78
CA LEU A 83 13.39 -1.42 12.21
C LEU A 83 14.80 -1.04 12.70
N GLU A 84 15.83 -1.69 12.18
CA GLU A 84 17.25 -1.48 12.55
C GLU A 84 17.92 -0.24 11.90
N LEU A 85 17.21 0.49 11.03
CA LEU A 85 17.75 1.74 10.48
C LEU A 85 17.95 2.81 11.58
N ASP A 86 18.83 3.78 11.32
CA ASP A 86 19.14 4.88 12.25
C ASP A 86 18.02 5.93 12.31
N TRP A 87 16.92 5.58 12.98
CA TRP A 87 15.77 6.46 13.19
C TRP A 87 16.12 7.56 14.20
N ARG A 88 15.93 8.83 13.82
CA ARG A 88 16.02 9.94 14.78
C ARG A 88 14.95 9.81 15.87
N GLN A 89 15.37 9.92 17.13
CA GLN A 89 14.49 9.77 18.29
C GLN A 89 13.28 10.72 18.23
N ASP A 90 13.52 12.01 18.01
CA ASP A 90 12.49 13.07 18.03
C ASP A 90 11.80 13.31 16.68
N ALA A 91 12.02 12.44 15.68
CA ALA A 91 11.36 12.57 14.39
C ALA A 91 10.00 11.85 14.38
N THR A 92 9.05 12.41 13.62
CA THR A 92 7.93 11.65 13.05
C THR A 92 8.50 10.58 12.12
N LYS A 93 8.18 9.31 12.39
CA LYS A 93 8.69 8.15 11.67
C LYS A 93 7.57 7.57 10.81
N MET A 94 7.91 7.02 9.66
CA MET A 94 6.94 6.36 8.77
C MET A 94 7.68 5.30 7.97
N CYS A 95 7.22 4.05 8.04
CA CYS A 95 7.69 2.98 7.18
C CYS A 95 6.61 2.66 6.13
N VAL A 96 7.01 2.53 4.87
CA VAL A 96 6.11 2.13 3.78
C VAL A 96 6.55 0.80 3.23
N LEU A 97 5.76 -0.24 3.47
CA LEU A 97 5.90 -1.57 2.87
C LEU A 97 5.15 -1.61 1.55
N ILE A 98 5.84 -1.86 0.45
CA ILE A 98 5.24 -2.03 -0.87
C ILE A 98 5.43 -3.49 -1.27
N ALA A 99 4.34 -4.24 -1.39
CA ALA A 99 4.42 -5.69 -1.56
C ALA A 99 3.27 -6.26 -2.41
N ASP A 100 3.61 -7.20 -3.30
CA ASP A 100 2.71 -8.01 -4.12
C ASP A 100 2.60 -9.47 -3.63
N ALA A 101 3.43 -9.86 -2.66
CA ALA A 101 3.43 -11.17 -2.00
C ALA A 101 3.57 -11.03 -0.47
N PRO A 102 3.04 -12.00 0.30
CA PRO A 102 3.12 -11.98 1.76
C PRO A 102 4.47 -12.51 2.28
N CYS A 103 4.64 -12.50 3.61
CA CYS A 103 5.77 -13.17 4.25
C CYS A 103 5.57 -14.70 4.30
N HIS A 104 6.67 -15.42 4.42
CA HIS A 104 6.65 -16.86 4.74
C HIS A 104 6.00 -17.16 6.10
N GLY A 105 5.57 -18.40 6.28
CA GLY A 105 5.13 -18.93 7.57
C GLY A 105 3.62 -18.82 7.84
N ILE A 106 2.87 -18.10 7.00
CA ILE A 106 1.42 -17.88 7.21
C ILE A 106 0.51 -18.97 6.63
N GLY A 107 1.09 -20.01 6.03
CA GLY A 107 0.34 -21.14 5.48
C GLY A 107 -0.19 -20.93 4.06
N GLU A 108 0.48 -20.09 3.28
CA GLU A 108 0.23 -19.99 1.84
C GLU A 108 0.57 -21.29 1.11
N TYR A 109 -0.14 -21.52 0.00
CA TYR A 109 0.17 -22.64 -0.87
C TYR A 109 1.48 -22.38 -1.63
N GLY A 110 2.37 -23.36 -1.64
CA GLY A 110 3.65 -23.26 -2.36
C GLY A 110 4.82 -22.81 -1.48
N ASP A 111 4.57 -22.22 -0.31
CA ASP A 111 5.57 -21.68 0.62
C ASP A 111 6.70 -22.68 0.93
N GLY A 112 7.93 -22.37 0.54
CA GLY A 112 9.14 -23.14 0.79
C GLY A 112 9.65 -23.00 2.22
N PHE A 113 9.15 -22.01 2.97
CA PHE A 113 9.49 -21.75 4.37
C PHE A 113 8.23 -21.73 5.26
N PRO A 114 7.48 -22.85 5.33
CA PRO A 114 6.16 -22.88 5.97
C PRO A 114 6.19 -22.63 7.48
N GLN A 115 7.35 -22.62 8.13
CA GLN A 115 7.52 -22.31 9.56
C GLN A 115 8.09 -20.91 9.81
N GLY A 116 8.15 -20.06 8.77
CA GLY A 116 8.82 -18.77 8.82
C GLY A 116 10.23 -18.84 8.23
N GLY A 117 10.83 -17.66 8.05
CA GLY A 117 12.17 -17.51 7.48
C GLY A 117 13.24 -18.21 8.34
N PRO A 118 14.38 -18.62 7.74
CA PRO A 118 15.51 -19.21 8.46
C PRO A 118 16.22 -18.23 9.40
N ASP A 119 15.87 -16.94 9.36
CA ASP A 119 16.35 -15.91 10.29
C ASP A 119 15.77 -16.07 11.71
N GLY A 120 14.70 -16.85 11.87
CA GLY A 120 14.06 -17.11 13.17
C GLY A 120 13.25 -15.93 13.69
N GLU A 121 12.96 -14.95 12.84
CA GLU A 121 12.22 -13.75 13.20
C GLU A 121 10.72 -13.93 12.99
N ASP A 122 9.92 -13.35 13.89
CA ASP A 122 8.47 -13.35 13.77
C ASP A 122 7.97 -11.96 13.35
N PRO A 123 7.21 -11.85 12.25
CA PRO A 123 6.79 -10.55 11.74
C PRO A 123 5.75 -9.86 12.63
N LEU A 124 4.93 -10.60 13.40
CA LEU A 124 4.00 -9.97 14.36
C LEU A 124 4.78 -9.37 15.53
N VAL A 125 5.81 -10.07 16.02
CA VAL A 125 6.71 -9.54 17.06
C VAL A 125 7.44 -8.29 16.57
N LEU A 126 8.05 -8.33 15.40
CA LEU A 126 8.74 -7.16 14.82
C LEU A 126 7.79 -5.97 14.60
N THR A 127 6.58 -6.24 14.12
CA THR A 127 5.55 -5.21 13.92
C THR A 127 5.16 -4.53 15.23
N ARG A 128 5.07 -5.29 16.35
CA ARG A 128 4.83 -4.71 17.68
C ARG A 128 6.01 -3.88 18.18
N GLN A 129 7.24 -4.33 17.90
CA GLN A 129 8.45 -3.55 18.19
C GLN A 129 8.44 -2.22 17.43
N MET A 130 8.05 -2.23 16.15
CA MET A 130 7.84 -1.01 15.36
C MET A 130 6.77 -0.10 15.98
N ALA A 131 5.63 -0.65 16.40
CA ALA A 131 4.57 0.11 17.05
C ALA A 131 5.05 0.77 18.35
N ALA A 132 5.77 0.04 19.19
CA ALA A 132 6.36 0.54 20.43
C ALA A 132 7.44 1.62 20.18
N ALA A 133 8.21 1.48 19.10
CA ALA A 133 9.20 2.48 18.66
C ALA A 133 8.56 3.72 17.99
N GLY A 134 7.23 3.76 17.85
CA GLY A 134 6.53 4.83 17.16
C GLY A 134 6.81 4.85 15.66
N ILE A 135 7.05 3.69 15.04
CA ILE A 135 7.27 3.51 13.60
C ILE A 135 6.02 2.85 12.99
N PRO A 136 5.05 3.63 12.49
CA PRO A 136 3.89 3.09 11.81
C PRO A 136 4.28 2.42 10.48
N LEU A 137 3.70 1.24 10.22
CA LEU A 137 3.94 0.45 9.02
C LEU A 137 2.77 0.61 8.05
N PHE A 138 2.88 1.56 7.12
CA PHE A 138 1.92 1.75 6.03
C PHE A 138 2.15 0.68 4.97
N VAL A 139 1.08 0.02 4.54
CA VAL A 139 1.17 -1.03 3.53
C VAL A 139 0.54 -0.53 2.24
N VAL A 140 1.33 -0.56 1.17
CA VAL A 140 0.85 -0.40 -0.20
C VAL A 140 0.74 -1.79 -0.82
N ALA A 141 -0.48 -2.31 -0.86
CA ALA A 141 -0.78 -3.63 -1.40
C ALA A 141 -0.82 -3.59 -2.92
N CYS A 142 0.09 -4.27 -3.60
CA CYS A 142 0.13 -4.34 -5.06
C CYS A 142 -0.94 -5.32 -5.56
N GLU A 143 -2.01 -4.79 -6.13
CA GLU A 143 -3.20 -5.55 -6.51
C GLU A 143 -3.26 -5.73 -8.04
N PRO A 144 -3.66 -6.92 -8.54
CA PRO A 144 -4.36 -7.99 -7.83
C PRO A 144 -3.47 -9.07 -7.20
N ALA A 145 -2.14 -8.95 -7.32
CA ALA A 145 -1.22 -10.02 -7.01
C ALA A 145 -1.33 -10.47 -5.55
N LEU A 146 -1.36 -9.51 -4.61
CA LEU A 146 -1.45 -9.82 -3.18
C LEU A 146 -2.76 -10.52 -2.81
N SER A 147 -3.90 -10.07 -3.33
CA SER A 147 -5.19 -10.72 -3.06
C SER A 147 -5.36 -12.09 -3.73
N GLY A 148 -4.39 -12.55 -4.51
CA GLY A 148 -4.31 -13.94 -4.97
C GLY A 148 -3.94 -14.93 -3.86
N TYR A 149 -3.32 -14.44 -2.78
CA TYR A 149 -2.94 -15.23 -1.62
C TYR A 149 -4.08 -15.39 -0.61
N GLN A 150 -4.06 -16.46 0.18
CA GLN A 150 -5.16 -16.81 1.08
C GLN A 150 -5.22 -15.91 2.31
N PHE A 151 -4.07 -15.62 2.91
CA PHE A 151 -3.93 -14.93 4.19
C PHE A 151 -3.10 -13.66 4.09
N GLY A 152 -2.36 -13.46 2.99
CA GLY A 152 -1.45 -12.33 2.82
C GLY A 152 -2.05 -10.94 3.06
N LEU A 153 -3.20 -10.64 2.46
CA LEU A 153 -3.88 -9.36 2.68
C LEU A 153 -4.33 -9.19 4.15
N ASP A 154 -4.77 -10.26 4.81
CA ASP A 154 -5.23 -10.22 6.21
C ASP A 154 -4.07 -9.93 7.15
N LEU A 155 -2.91 -10.56 6.92
CA LEU A 155 -1.70 -10.29 7.67
C LEU A 155 -1.28 -8.82 7.55
N PHE A 156 -1.23 -8.29 6.32
CA PHE A 156 -0.85 -6.90 6.13
C PHE A 156 -1.84 -5.92 6.75
N ARG A 157 -3.16 -6.22 6.72
CA ARG A 157 -4.14 -5.43 7.48
C ARG A 157 -3.83 -5.46 8.97
N ALA A 158 -3.50 -6.63 9.53
CA ALA A 158 -3.11 -6.76 10.93
C ALA A 158 -1.88 -5.91 11.27
N PHE A 159 -0.86 -5.87 10.39
CA PHE A 159 0.29 -4.99 10.58
C PHE A 159 -0.10 -3.52 10.71
N THR A 160 -1.00 -3.06 9.85
CA THR A 160 -1.47 -1.67 9.90
C THR A 160 -2.32 -1.38 11.13
N VAL A 161 -3.08 -2.35 11.63
CA VAL A 161 -3.84 -2.21 12.89
C VAL A 161 -2.90 -2.10 14.07
N ILE A 162 -1.93 -3.01 14.20
CA ILE A 162 -0.95 -3.03 15.31
C ILE A 162 -0.17 -1.71 15.35
N THR A 163 0.29 -1.24 14.18
CA THR A 163 1.13 -0.04 14.09
C THR A 163 0.35 1.26 13.91
N SER A 164 -0.99 1.22 13.94
CA SER A 164 -1.88 2.37 13.74
C SER A 164 -1.66 3.12 12.41
N ALA A 165 -1.38 2.37 11.35
CA ALA A 165 -1.15 2.85 9.99
C ALA A 165 -2.34 2.51 9.07
N LEU A 166 -2.16 2.64 7.76
CA LEU A 166 -3.17 2.33 6.74
C LEU A 166 -2.65 1.33 5.72
N LEU A 167 -3.54 0.45 5.26
CA LEU A 167 -3.33 -0.38 4.08
C LEU A 167 -4.06 0.24 2.90
N VAL A 168 -3.33 0.51 1.83
CA VAL A 168 -3.87 1.11 0.60
C VAL A 168 -3.66 0.15 -0.57
N PRO A 169 -4.73 -0.27 -1.27
CA PRO A 169 -4.60 -1.04 -2.49
C PRO A 169 -4.03 -0.18 -3.62
N LEU A 170 -3.03 -0.69 -4.32
CA LEU A 170 -2.39 -0.06 -5.47
C LEU A 170 -2.66 -0.91 -6.70
N THR A 171 -3.56 -0.42 -7.55
CA THR A 171 -3.92 -1.04 -8.84
C THR A 171 -3.03 -0.56 -9.99
N THR A 172 -2.50 0.67 -9.88
CA THR A 172 -1.66 1.29 -10.91
C THR A 172 -0.46 2.00 -10.28
N ALA A 173 0.74 1.80 -10.82
CA ALA A 173 1.98 2.39 -10.31
C ALA A 173 2.05 3.93 -10.35
N SER A 174 1.20 4.60 -11.14
CA SER A 174 1.09 6.06 -11.21
C SER A 174 0.49 6.67 -9.93
N LEU A 175 -0.29 5.89 -9.17
CA LEU A 175 -0.93 6.35 -7.94
C LEU A 175 0.01 6.28 -6.72
N LEU A 176 1.12 5.55 -6.82
CA LEU A 176 2.01 5.28 -5.69
C LEU A 176 2.49 6.57 -5.00
N SER A 177 2.90 7.57 -5.78
CA SER A 177 3.36 8.85 -5.21
C SER A 177 2.23 9.57 -4.47
N HIS A 178 1.01 9.56 -5.00
CA HIS A 178 -0.15 10.20 -4.38
C HIS A 178 -0.55 9.51 -3.08
N VAL A 179 -0.54 8.18 -3.07
CA VAL A 179 -0.83 7.35 -1.89
C VAL A 179 0.19 7.61 -0.77
N ILE A 180 1.49 7.60 -1.10
CA ILE A 180 2.55 7.82 -0.11
C ILE A 180 2.49 9.25 0.43
N VAL A 181 2.34 10.25 -0.43
CA VAL A 181 2.24 11.66 -0.01
C VAL A 181 1.01 11.86 0.87
N GLY A 182 -0.16 11.38 0.44
CA GLY A 182 -1.40 11.51 1.21
C GLY A 182 -1.30 10.83 2.58
N SER A 183 -0.75 9.62 2.61
CA SER A 183 -0.50 8.88 3.86
C SER A 183 0.47 9.62 4.79
N ALA A 184 1.55 10.20 4.26
CA ALA A 184 2.52 10.95 5.04
C ALA A 184 1.93 12.24 5.62
N LEU A 185 1.13 12.98 4.84
CA LEU A 185 0.50 14.22 5.28
C LEU A 185 -0.58 13.98 6.33
N GLU A 186 -1.40 12.95 6.16
CA GLU A 186 -2.32 12.51 7.22
C GLU A 186 -1.52 12.11 8.46
N HIS A 187 -0.46 11.32 8.30
CA HIS A 187 0.33 10.84 9.43
C HIS A 187 0.98 11.97 10.25
N LEU A 188 1.52 13.01 9.59
CA LEU A 188 2.10 14.17 10.28
C LEU A 188 1.08 14.88 11.19
N GLU A 189 -0.18 14.98 10.76
CA GLU A 189 -1.25 15.57 11.57
C GLU A 189 -1.68 14.64 12.71
N MET A 190 -1.77 13.34 12.44
CA MET A 190 -2.04 12.33 13.47
C MET A 190 -0.96 12.33 14.56
N GLU A 191 0.32 12.48 14.20
CA GLU A 191 1.43 12.56 15.16
C GLU A 191 1.32 13.76 16.08
N ARG A 192 0.92 14.92 15.55
CA ARG A 192 0.69 16.11 16.39
C ARG A 192 -0.36 15.81 17.46
N LEU A 193 -1.46 15.15 17.09
CA LEU A 193 -2.51 14.78 18.04
C LEU A 193 -2.04 13.73 19.05
N ILE A 194 -1.30 12.71 18.61
CA ILE A 194 -0.72 11.70 19.52
C ILE A 194 0.20 12.37 20.55
N HIS A 195 1.04 13.32 20.13
CA HIS A 195 1.89 14.06 21.06
C HIS A 195 1.08 14.89 22.07
N GLU A 196 -0.05 15.46 21.64
CA GLU A 196 -0.86 16.33 22.47
C GLU A 196 -1.73 15.57 23.48
N VAL A 197 -2.44 14.52 23.03
CA VAL A 197 -3.43 13.79 23.86
C VAL A 197 -2.98 12.39 24.28
N GLY A 198 -1.88 11.88 23.71
CA GLY A 198 -1.55 10.46 23.79
C GLY A 198 -1.27 9.97 25.21
N GLN A 199 -0.62 10.78 26.05
CA GLN A 199 -0.34 10.38 27.44
C GLN A 199 -1.64 10.14 28.22
N ALA A 200 -2.59 11.08 28.16
CA ALA A 200 -3.87 10.95 28.86
C ALA A 200 -4.72 9.79 28.30
N VAL A 201 -4.64 9.54 26.99
CA VAL A 201 -5.33 8.41 26.35
C VAL A 201 -4.73 7.07 26.79
N ALA A 202 -3.40 6.96 26.81
CA ALA A 202 -2.69 5.77 27.23
C ALA A 202 -2.97 5.39 28.69
N GLU A 203 -2.92 6.37 29.61
CA GLU A 203 -3.19 6.14 31.03
C GLU A 203 -4.57 5.50 31.26
N ARG A 204 -5.57 5.91 30.46
CA ARG A 204 -6.93 5.34 30.54
C ARG A 204 -7.01 3.91 30.02
N ILE A 205 -6.28 3.60 28.96
CA ILE A 205 -6.23 2.24 28.40
C ILE A 205 -5.53 1.31 29.38
N HIS A 206 -4.39 1.72 29.94
CA HIS A 206 -3.62 0.91 30.89
C HIS A 206 -4.30 0.77 32.26
N ALA A 207 -5.15 1.72 32.65
CA ALA A 207 -6.00 1.57 33.82
C ALA A 207 -7.00 0.39 33.70
N GLY A 208 -7.28 -0.07 32.47
CA GLY A 208 -8.09 -1.27 32.22
C GLY A 208 -9.57 -1.14 32.56
N LEU A 209 -10.06 0.08 32.78
CA LEU A 209 -11.47 0.35 33.12
C LEU A 209 -12.37 0.46 31.87
N GLN A 210 -11.79 0.69 30.69
CA GLN A 210 -12.51 0.93 29.44
C GLN A 210 -11.82 0.17 28.30
N THR A 211 -12.60 -0.21 27.28
CA THR A 211 -12.04 -0.81 26.07
C THR A 211 -11.38 0.26 25.21
N VAL A 212 -10.45 -0.15 24.32
CA VAL A 212 -9.83 0.74 23.32
C VAL A 212 -10.89 1.46 22.48
N ASP A 213 -11.95 0.77 22.12
CA ASP A 213 -13.05 1.31 21.31
C ASP A 213 -13.86 2.37 22.06
N ASP A 214 -14.07 2.20 23.37
CA ASP A 214 -14.77 3.19 24.20
C ASP A 214 -13.92 4.46 24.39
N VAL A 215 -12.63 4.29 24.68
CA VAL A 215 -11.69 5.41 24.79
C VAL A 215 -11.60 6.17 23.47
N ALA A 216 -11.55 5.45 22.34
CA ALA A 216 -11.50 6.05 21.01
C ALA A 216 -12.79 6.83 20.66
N ARG A 217 -13.96 6.32 21.03
CA ARG A 217 -15.24 7.00 20.82
C ARG A 217 -15.32 8.31 21.59
N GLU A 218 -14.93 8.28 22.86
CA GLU A 218 -14.90 9.50 23.68
C GLU A 218 -13.85 10.50 23.20
N LEU A 219 -12.67 10.02 22.79
CA LEU A 219 -11.64 10.86 22.19
C LEU A 219 -12.16 11.52 20.92
N HIS A 220 -12.82 10.77 20.04
CA HIS A 220 -13.42 11.28 18.82
C HIS A 220 -14.44 12.39 19.10
N GLU A 221 -15.36 12.18 20.05
CA GLU A 221 -16.34 13.20 20.46
C GLU A 221 -15.66 14.47 20.98
N ARG A 222 -14.62 14.34 21.81
CA ARG A 222 -13.87 15.48 22.35
C ARG A 222 -13.16 16.27 21.25
N LEU A 223 -12.50 15.58 20.31
CA LEU A 223 -11.78 16.23 19.21
C LEU A 223 -12.75 16.87 18.21
N LEU A 224 -13.91 16.26 17.96
CA LEU A 224 -14.98 16.88 17.17
C LEU A 224 -15.52 18.16 17.82
N LEU A 225 -15.76 18.14 19.14
CA LEU A 225 -16.24 19.33 19.87
C LEU A 225 -15.20 20.47 19.89
N ARG A 226 -13.92 20.12 19.84
CA ARG A 226 -12.81 21.08 19.70
C ARG A 226 -12.69 21.64 18.27
N GLY A 227 -13.39 21.06 17.30
CA GLY A 227 -13.31 21.45 15.90
C GLY A 227 -11.99 21.00 15.24
N GLU A 228 -11.42 19.89 15.69
CA GLU A 228 -10.19 19.35 15.08
C GLU A 228 -10.47 18.79 13.69
N GLU A 229 -9.76 19.33 12.70
CA GLU A 229 -9.78 18.90 11.32
C GLU A 229 -8.47 18.20 10.97
N THR A 230 -8.58 17.15 10.16
CA THR A 230 -7.44 16.37 9.70
C THR A 230 -7.59 16.01 8.23
N LYS A 231 -6.45 15.84 7.56
CA LYS A 231 -6.34 15.22 6.25
C LYS A 231 -6.72 13.75 6.37
N GLN A 232 -7.57 13.29 5.45
CA GLN A 232 -8.00 11.91 5.34
C GLN A 232 -7.73 11.42 3.93
N LEU A 233 -6.95 10.36 3.82
CA LEU A 233 -6.80 9.63 2.58
C LEU A 233 -8.07 8.80 2.32
N LYS A 234 -8.88 9.22 1.35
CA LYS A 234 -10.03 8.46 0.87
C LYS A 234 -9.65 7.73 -0.40
N PHE A 235 -9.95 6.44 -0.43
CA PHE A 235 -9.84 5.60 -1.62
C PHE A 235 -11.00 4.63 -1.62
N GLU A 236 -11.40 4.19 -2.80
CA GLU A 236 -12.43 3.17 -2.92
C GLU A 236 -11.89 1.81 -2.47
N SER A 237 -12.60 1.15 -1.55
CA SER A 237 -12.24 -0.22 -1.17
C SER A 237 -12.53 -1.17 -2.33
N ILE A 238 -11.46 -1.72 -2.91
CA ILE A 238 -11.58 -2.79 -3.91
C ILE A 238 -11.73 -4.17 -3.27
N HIS A 239 -11.54 -4.28 -1.95
CA HIS A 239 -11.62 -5.53 -1.20
C HIS A 239 -13.00 -5.70 -0.59
N ARG A 240 -13.54 -6.91 -0.69
CA ARG A 240 -14.73 -7.33 0.02
C ARG A 240 -14.39 -7.58 1.49
N GLU A 241 -15.19 -7.03 2.38
CA GLU A 241 -15.15 -7.41 3.79
C GLU A 241 -15.98 -8.67 4.02
N THR A 242 -15.36 -9.70 4.58
CA THR A 242 -16.04 -10.93 5.01
C THR A 242 -15.75 -11.22 6.47
N ASP A 243 -16.58 -12.04 7.11
CA ASP A 243 -16.36 -12.44 8.50
C ASP A 243 -15.07 -13.26 8.66
N GLU A 244 -14.64 -14.01 7.64
CA GLU A 244 -13.36 -14.71 7.65
C GLU A 244 -12.17 -13.74 7.61
N THR A 245 -12.26 -12.69 6.78
CA THR A 245 -11.23 -11.63 6.72
C THR A 245 -11.13 -10.94 8.08
N ARG A 246 -12.27 -10.54 8.67
CA ARG A 246 -12.31 -9.88 9.98
C ARG A 246 -11.71 -10.79 11.08
N HIS A 247 -12.12 -12.06 11.09
CA HIS A 247 -11.59 -13.08 12.01
C HIS A 247 -10.08 -13.26 11.85
N ASN A 248 -9.56 -13.38 10.63
CA ASN A 248 -8.13 -13.57 10.39
C ASN A 248 -7.31 -12.36 10.86
N VAL A 249 -7.76 -11.14 10.57
CA VAL A 249 -7.09 -9.92 11.06
C VAL A 249 -7.08 -9.91 12.59
N GLU A 250 -8.20 -10.20 13.24
CA GLU A 250 -8.28 -10.25 14.70
C GLU A 250 -7.35 -11.31 15.32
N VAL A 251 -7.28 -12.50 14.71
CA VAL A 251 -6.34 -13.55 15.11
C VAL A 251 -4.90 -13.04 15.01
N PHE A 252 -4.50 -12.44 13.89
CA PHE A 252 -3.14 -11.92 13.73
C PHE A 252 -2.81 -10.78 14.69
N VAL A 253 -3.74 -9.86 14.94
CA VAL A 253 -3.55 -8.74 15.88
C VAL A 253 -3.29 -9.24 17.30
N ASN A 254 -4.06 -10.24 17.74
CA ASN A 254 -4.05 -10.72 19.13
C ASN A 254 -3.08 -11.88 19.41
N ALA A 255 -2.71 -12.67 18.41
CA ALA A 255 -1.81 -13.81 18.60
C ALA A 255 -0.37 -13.35 18.92
N PRO A 256 0.34 -13.99 19.88
CA PRO A 256 1.69 -13.58 20.26
C PRO A 256 2.70 -13.73 19.11
N ASP A 257 2.54 -14.74 18.27
CA ASP A 257 3.39 -15.09 17.14
C ASP A 257 2.58 -15.74 16.01
N LEU A 258 3.19 -15.87 14.83
CA LEU A 258 2.58 -16.51 13.66
C LEU A 258 2.27 -17.99 13.92
N GLN A 259 3.09 -18.69 14.70
CA GLN A 259 2.91 -20.11 14.98
C GLN A 259 1.58 -20.36 15.71
N THR A 260 1.20 -19.47 16.62
CA THR A 260 -0.06 -19.49 17.37
C THR A 260 -1.24 -19.00 16.52
N ALA A 261 -1.00 -18.03 15.63
CA ALA A 261 -2.03 -17.48 14.75
C ALA A 261 -2.48 -18.48 13.68
N LYS A 262 -1.52 -19.09 12.99
CA LYS A 262 -1.71 -19.96 11.80
C LYS A 262 -2.81 -21.02 11.93
N PRO A 263 -2.91 -21.83 13.01
CA PRO A 263 -3.94 -22.86 13.11
C PRO A 263 -5.37 -22.32 13.25
N GLN A 264 -5.54 -21.03 13.58
CA GLN A 264 -6.83 -20.40 13.81
C GLN A 264 -7.37 -19.67 12.55
N LEU A 265 -6.58 -19.61 11.48
CA LEU A 265 -6.93 -18.89 10.26
C LEU A 265 -8.01 -19.62 9.46
N LYS A 266 -8.93 -18.84 8.90
CA LYS A 266 -10.04 -19.30 8.07
C LYS A 266 -9.76 -18.99 6.61
N LYS A 267 -9.88 -20.01 5.76
CA LYS A 267 -9.75 -19.84 4.30
C LYS A 267 -10.89 -18.98 3.76
N ILE A 268 -10.55 -18.02 2.91
CA ILE A 268 -11.54 -17.16 2.27
C ILE A 268 -12.07 -17.83 1.01
N ARG A 269 -13.39 -17.86 0.88
CA ARG A 269 -14.07 -18.50 -0.25
C ARG A 269 -14.38 -17.49 -1.35
N GLY A 270 -13.99 -17.84 -2.57
CA GLY A 270 -14.21 -17.02 -3.75
C GLY A 270 -13.26 -15.82 -3.82
N SER A 271 -13.62 -14.84 -4.65
CA SER A 271 -12.80 -13.64 -4.85
C SER A 271 -12.73 -12.78 -3.58
N ARG A 272 -11.56 -12.18 -3.35
CA ARG A 272 -11.36 -11.15 -2.32
C ARG A 272 -11.80 -9.76 -2.77
N PHE A 273 -12.07 -9.58 -4.06
CA PHE A 273 -12.46 -8.28 -4.61
C PHE A 273 -13.96 -8.03 -4.54
N THR A 274 -14.33 -6.75 -4.53
CA THR A 274 -15.72 -6.33 -4.71
C THR A 274 -16.22 -6.66 -6.11
N GLU A 275 -17.52 -6.91 -6.22
CA GLU A 275 -18.17 -7.17 -7.50
C GLU A 275 -17.95 -6.01 -8.49
N LYS A 276 -18.02 -4.76 -7.98
CA LYS A 276 -17.75 -3.56 -8.77
C LYS A 276 -16.35 -3.56 -9.39
N TYR A 277 -15.33 -3.93 -8.62
CA TYR A 277 -13.95 -4.03 -9.13
C TYR A 277 -13.82 -5.13 -10.20
N LEU A 278 -14.42 -6.30 -9.96
CA LEU A 278 -14.39 -7.42 -10.91
C LEU A 278 -15.08 -7.08 -12.23
N GLN A 279 -16.25 -6.43 -12.18
CA GLN A 279 -16.99 -5.98 -13.36
C GLN A 279 -16.20 -4.92 -14.14
N SER A 280 -15.62 -3.94 -13.45
CA SER A 280 -14.76 -2.91 -14.05
C SER A 280 -13.58 -3.54 -14.79
N ARG A 281 -12.89 -4.50 -14.16
CA ARG A 281 -11.80 -5.26 -14.80
C ARG A 281 -12.29 -6.07 -15.99
N TYR A 282 -13.41 -6.78 -15.87
CA TYR A 282 -13.94 -7.61 -16.95
C TYR A 282 -14.28 -6.77 -18.19
N ASN A 283 -14.96 -5.63 -17.98
CA ASN A 283 -15.31 -4.70 -19.06
C ASN A 283 -14.05 -4.12 -19.73
N SER A 284 -13.02 -3.76 -18.95
CA SER A 284 -11.74 -3.28 -19.52
C SER A 284 -11.00 -4.35 -20.32
N SER A 285 -11.12 -5.62 -19.92
CA SER A 285 -10.51 -6.76 -20.63
C SER A 285 -11.25 -7.05 -21.94
N PHE A 286 -12.58 -6.89 -21.94
CA PHE A 286 -13.42 -7.08 -23.12
C PHE A 286 -13.24 -5.94 -24.16
N SER A 287 -13.04 -4.70 -23.73
CA SER A 287 -12.65 -3.59 -24.63
C SER A 287 -11.28 -3.81 -25.26
N ARG A 288 -10.35 -4.49 -24.57
CA ARG A 288 -9.02 -4.84 -25.12
C ARG A 288 -9.03 -6.04 -26.06
N SER A 289 -10.04 -6.91 -26.02
CA SER A 289 -10.14 -8.06 -26.94
C SER A 289 -10.41 -7.73 -28.42
N SER A 290 -10.50 -6.44 -28.81
CA SER A 290 -10.42 -6.04 -30.22
C SER A 290 -8.97 -5.88 -30.73
N ALA A 291 -7.96 -6.01 -29.88
CA ALA A 291 -6.56 -5.99 -30.27
C ALA A 291 -5.76 -7.00 -29.43
N TYR A 292 -5.41 -8.14 -30.04
CA TYR A 292 -4.42 -9.14 -29.63
C TYR A 292 -4.05 -9.19 -28.14
N SER A 293 -4.59 -10.21 -27.48
CA SER A 293 -4.34 -10.60 -26.10
C SER A 293 -2.92 -11.14 -25.90
N ASP A 294 -2.03 -10.34 -25.30
CA ASP A 294 -0.88 -10.80 -24.53
C ASP A 294 -1.03 -10.29 -23.09
N ILE A 295 -1.59 -11.11 -22.19
CA ILE A 295 -1.49 -10.86 -20.74
C ILE A 295 -0.79 -12.07 -20.12
N ILE A 296 0.45 -11.82 -19.70
CA ILE A 296 1.33 -12.72 -18.96
C ILE A 296 0.86 -12.71 -17.50
N TYR A 297 0.26 -13.80 -17.04
CA TYR A 297 0.13 -14.12 -15.61
C TYR A 297 1.29 -15.04 -15.22
N PRO A 298 1.90 -14.91 -14.02
CA PRO A 298 2.70 -15.99 -13.47
C PRO A 298 1.74 -17.16 -13.17
N SER A 299 1.98 -18.29 -13.84
CA SER A 299 1.22 -19.51 -13.63
C SER A 299 1.53 -20.08 -12.25
N LEU A 300 0.48 -20.37 -11.46
CA LEU A 300 0.59 -21.25 -10.30
C LEU A 300 1.27 -22.56 -10.72
N PRO A 301 2.13 -23.15 -9.87
CA PRO A 301 2.77 -24.40 -10.21
C PRO A 301 1.73 -25.51 -10.49
N PRO A 302 1.97 -26.37 -11.50
CA PRO A 302 1.02 -27.40 -11.88
C PRO A 302 0.81 -28.39 -10.73
N ARG A 303 -0.45 -28.81 -10.57
CA ARG A 303 -0.88 -29.85 -9.62
C ARG A 303 -0.11 -31.15 -9.90
N PRO A 304 0.56 -31.79 -8.92
CA PRO A 304 1.19 -33.08 -9.15
C PRO A 304 0.10 -34.12 -9.46
N GLY A 305 0.10 -34.65 -10.69
CA GLY A 305 -0.80 -35.73 -11.12
C GLY A 305 -1.45 -35.60 -12.49
N SER A 306 -1.25 -34.53 -13.26
CA SER A 306 -1.76 -34.45 -14.64
C SER A 306 -0.66 -34.81 -15.66
N THR A 307 -0.78 -35.98 -16.29
CA THR A 307 0.01 -36.39 -17.45
C THR A 307 -0.31 -35.51 -18.67
N PRO A 308 0.67 -34.95 -19.40
CA PRO A 308 0.39 -34.21 -20.62
C PRO A 308 0.22 -35.16 -21.81
N THR A 309 -0.93 -35.09 -22.47
CA THR A 309 -1.15 -35.71 -23.78
C THR A 309 -0.44 -34.90 -24.86
N SER A 310 0.44 -35.56 -25.61
CA SER A 310 1.17 -35.01 -26.76
C SER A 310 0.26 -34.77 -27.96
N SER A 311 0.28 -33.56 -28.53
CA SER A 311 -0.11 -33.33 -29.92
C SER A 311 0.95 -32.50 -30.63
N SER A 312 1.52 -33.10 -31.67
CA SER A 312 2.56 -32.62 -32.56
C SER A 312 2.06 -31.61 -33.59
N SER A 313 2.82 -30.55 -33.85
CA SER A 313 2.95 -29.95 -35.19
C SER A 313 4.25 -29.15 -35.35
N SER A 314 4.94 -29.43 -36.45
CA SER A 314 6.30 -29.07 -36.86
C SER A 314 6.50 -27.58 -37.29
N PRO A 315 7.74 -27.13 -37.57
CA PRO A 315 8.17 -25.73 -37.42
C PRO A 315 8.20 -24.93 -38.74
N ALA A 316 8.18 -23.60 -38.62
CA ALA A 316 8.57 -22.69 -39.70
C ALA A 316 9.49 -21.57 -39.18
N SER A 317 10.66 -21.48 -39.80
CA SER A 317 11.69 -20.46 -39.67
C SER A 317 11.26 -19.09 -40.26
N LYS A 318 11.70 -17.97 -39.68
CA LYS A 318 12.58 -16.94 -40.31
C LYS A 318 12.69 -15.62 -39.51
N LEU A 319 13.95 -15.21 -39.36
CA LEU A 319 14.57 -13.87 -39.33
C LEU A 319 13.94 -12.65 -38.61
N SER A 320 14.75 -12.15 -37.67
CA SER A 320 15.10 -10.75 -37.34
C SER A 320 14.82 -9.69 -38.41
N THR A 321 14.11 -8.62 -38.01
CA THR A 321 14.52 -7.20 -38.17
C THR A 321 13.59 -6.27 -37.37
N SER A 322 14.15 -5.38 -36.55
CA SER A 322 13.48 -4.29 -35.83
C SER A 322 13.27 -3.04 -36.71
N PRO A 323 12.27 -2.18 -36.40
CA PRO A 323 12.53 -0.73 -36.47
C PRO A 323 11.94 0.14 -35.34
N THR A 324 12.80 1.07 -34.91
CA THR A 324 12.66 2.47 -34.48
C THR A 324 11.50 2.98 -33.61
N ARG A 325 11.89 3.50 -32.44
CA ARG A 325 11.16 4.29 -31.46
C ARG A 325 10.90 5.72 -31.98
N ARG A 326 9.64 6.19 -32.00
CA ARG A 326 9.31 7.62 -32.15
C ARG A 326 9.13 8.26 -30.78
N VAL A 327 9.86 9.35 -30.57
CA VAL A 327 9.73 10.29 -29.45
C VAL A 327 8.72 11.35 -29.86
N ILE A 328 7.71 11.59 -29.03
CA ILE A 328 6.93 12.84 -29.05
C ILE A 328 6.99 13.39 -27.64
N SER A 329 7.77 14.45 -27.49
CA SER A 329 7.76 15.38 -26.39
C SER A 329 6.57 16.33 -26.53
N GLU A 330 5.84 16.56 -25.45
CA GLU A 330 5.40 17.87 -24.94
C GLU A 330 4.20 17.67 -24.01
N PHE A 331 4.35 18.08 -22.75
CA PHE A 331 3.21 18.36 -21.87
C PHE A 331 3.49 19.67 -21.14
N LYS A 332 2.54 20.60 -21.27
CA LYS A 332 2.55 21.93 -20.66
C LYS A 332 2.40 21.83 -19.14
N PRO A 333 3.10 22.67 -18.35
CA PRO A 333 2.84 22.84 -16.93
C PRO A 333 1.58 23.70 -16.74
N PHE A 334 0.65 23.26 -15.90
CA PHE A 334 -0.46 24.11 -15.45
C PHE A 334 0.08 25.14 -14.46
N SER A 335 0.10 26.39 -14.92
CA SER A 335 0.29 27.58 -14.09
C SER A 335 -0.94 27.81 -13.21
N ALA A 336 -0.69 28.11 -11.94
CA ALA A 336 -1.67 28.65 -11.03
C ALA A 336 -2.18 30.03 -11.53
N SER A 337 -3.48 30.27 -11.41
CA SER A 337 -4.04 31.63 -11.40
C SER A 337 -5.36 31.59 -10.62
N GLY A 338 -5.44 32.42 -9.59
CA GLY A 338 -6.61 32.55 -8.72
C GLY A 338 -7.67 33.53 -9.21
N LEU A 339 -8.84 33.39 -8.57
CA LEU A 339 -9.83 34.39 -8.16
C LEU A 339 -10.65 35.21 -9.19
N MET A 340 -11.96 35.27 -8.86
CA MET A 340 -13.08 36.16 -9.27
C MET A 340 -13.75 35.84 -10.63
N SER A 341 -15.04 36.08 -10.91
CA SER A 341 -16.33 36.21 -10.20
C SER A 341 -17.38 36.60 -11.27
N VAL A 342 -18.51 35.87 -11.34
CA VAL A 342 -19.89 36.31 -11.68
C VAL A 342 -20.26 36.89 -13.08
N ALA A 343 -21.41 36.37 -13.57
CA ALA A 343 -22.46 36.96 -14.43
C ALA A 343 -22.52 36.68 -15.95
N ASP A 344 -23.72 36.21 -16.31
CA ASP A 344 -24.54 36.40 -17.52
C ASP A 344 -24.17 35.76 -18.88
N ALA A 345 -25.11 34.92 -19.32
CA ALA A 345 -25.40 34.54 -20.71
C ALA A 345 -26.14 35.72 -21.43
N PRO A 346 -26.48 35.73 -22.76
CA PRO A 346 -26.79 34.56 -23.59
C PRO A 346 -26.55 34.64 -25.13
N MET A 347 -26.83 33.50 -25.79
CA MET A 347 -27.37 33.31 -27.17
C MET A 347 -26.49 33.48 -28.43
N GLY A 348 -26.49 32.42 -29.28
CA GLY A 348 -26.55 32.57 -30.75
C GLY A 348 -25.72 31.62 -31.65
N ILE A 349 -26.30 30.46 -32.04
CA ILE A 349 -26.53 29.94 -33.43
C ILE A 349 -25.41 30.20 -34.48
N ALA A 350 -24.85 29.30 -35.32
CA ALA A 350 -25.24 28.03 -35.99
C ALA A 350 -23.96 27.39 -36.61
N ASN A 351 -23.80 26.06 -36.54
CA ASN A 351 -23.95 25.08 -37.64
C ASN A 351 -22.66 24.83 -38.49
N GLU A 352 -22.09 23.63 -38.39
CA GLU A 352 -22.06 22.64 -39.49
C GLU A 352 -21.44 21.30 -39.05
N ASN A 353 -22.12 20.21 -39.42
CA ASN A 353 -21.80 18.82 -39.13
C ASN A 353 -20.68 18.28 -40.04
N LEU A 354 -19.68 17.63 -39.45
CA LEU A 354 -18.89 16.57 -40.08
C LEU A 354 -18.87 15.36 -39.12
N PRO A 355 -19.27 14.15 -39.55
CA PRO A 355 -19.20 12.98 -38.67
C PRO A 355 -17.79 12.40 -38.76
N SER A 356 -16.93 12.73 -37.79
CA SER A 356 -15.70 11.97 -37.54
C SER A 356 -15.96 11.07 -36.33
N ALA A 357 -15.77 9.78 -36.54
CA ALA A 357 -16.00 8.71 -35.57
C ALA A 357 -15.19 8.93 -34.28
N GLY A 358 -15.84 9.54 -33.29
CA GLY A 358 -15.35 9.65 -31.91
C GLY A 358 -16.18 8.75 -31.00
N VAL A 359 -15.95 7.44 -31.04
CA VAL A 359 -16.50 6.49 -30.08
C VAL A 359 -15.37 5.58 -29.63
N GLN A 360 -14.53 6.04 -28.68
CA GLN A 360 -13.62 5.20 -27.85
C GLN A 360 -12.70 6.04 -26.93
N THR A 361 -13.25 6.98 -26.15
CA THR A 361 -12.46 7.65 -25.09
C THR A 361 -13.20 7.80 -23.76
N MET A 362 -14.54 7.86 -23.76
CA MET A 362 -15.28 8.10 -22.51
C MET A 362 -15.35 6.88 -21.56
N ALA A 363 -15.35 5.66 -22.10
CA ALA A 363 -15.44 4.45 -21.26
C ALA A 363 -14.12 4.14 -20.53
N ASP A 364 -12.98 4.44 -21.16
CA ASP A 364 -11.66 4.26 -20.56
C ASP A 364 -11.43 5.29 -19.43
N ASP A 365 -11.85 6.54 -19.63
CA ASP A 365 -11.77 7.62 -18.62
C ASP A 365 -12.65 7.36 -17.38
N GLU A 366 -13.83 6.74 -17.54
CA GLU A 366 -14.71 6.42 -16.41
C GLU A 366 -14.24 5.20 -15.61
N VAL A 367 -13.66 4.20 -16.27
CA VAL A 367 -13.07 3.02 -15.62
C VAL A 367 -11.80 3.39 -14.86
N GLU A 368 -11.00 4.28 -15.43
CA GLU A 368 -9.84 4.86 -14.76
C GLU A 368 -10.29 5.72 -13.57
N LYS A 369 -11.36 6.54 -13.69
CA LYS A 369 -11.90 7.32 -12.56
C LYS A 369 -12.54 6.50 -11.44
N LEU A 370 -13.27 5.42 -11.74
CA LEU A 370 -14.02 4.63 -10.75
C LEU A 370 -13.14 3.67 -9.93
N ALA A 371 -11.97 3.29 -10.44
CA ALA A 371 -11.01 2.45 -9.70
C ALA A 371 -9.86 3.25 -9.05
N GLN A 372 -9.81 4.59 -9.23
CA GLN A 372 -8.59 5.36 -8.96
C GLN A 372 -8.76 6.72 -8.28
N SER A 373 -9.90 7.03 -7.65
CA SER A 373 -9.98 8.24 -6.83
C SER A 373 -9.29 8.03 -5.48
N VAL A 374 -7.96 8.14 -5.47
CA VAL A 374 -7.20 8.44 -4.25
C VAL A 374 -7.31 9.94 -4.04
N GLU A 375 -8.13 10.35 -3.07
CA GLU A 375 -8.40 11.75 -2.78
C GLU A 375 -7.97 12.06 -1.34
N LEU A 376 -7.19 13.13 -1.18
CA LEU A 376 -6.86 13.67 0.12
C LEU A 376 -7.90 14.72 0.47
N ARG A 377 -8.77 14.42 1.45
CA ARG A 377 -9.82 15.34 1.90
C ARG A 377 -9.48 15.97 3.24
N PHE A 378 -9.81 17.24 3.39
CA PHE A 378 -9.90 17.86 4.72
C PHE A 378 -11.30 17.64 5.28
N ALA A 379 -11.36 17.07 6.47
CA ALA A 379 -12.61 16.88 7.19
C ALA A 379 -12.36 16.86 8.69
N GLY A 380 -13.44 17.01 9.47
CA GLY A 380 -13.39 16.72 10.91
C GLY A 380 -12.83 15.33 11.15
N ILE A 381 -12.05 15.18 12.23
CA ILE A 381 -11.39 13.91 12.57
C ILE A 381 -12.38 12.75 12.54
N SER A 382 -12.01 11.63 11.91
CA SER A 382 -12.84 10.43 11.85
C SER A 382 -12.69 9.56 13.10
N LEU A 383 -13.69 8.70 13.36
CA LEU A 383 -13.62 7.70 14.43
C LEU A 383 -12.44 6.73 14.22
N GLU A 384 -12.14 6.38 12.97
CA GLU A 384 -11.02 5.51 12.61
C GLU A 384 -9.67 6.16 12.98
N GLN A 385 -9.50 7.45 12.67
CA GLN A 385 -8.33 8.22 13.09
C GLN A 385 -8.22 8.29 14.62
N ALA A 386 -9.32 8.53 15.33
CA ALA A 386 -9.32 8.53 16.79
C ALA A 386 -8.94 7.15 17.38
N LYS A 387 -9.42 6.05 16.80
CA LYS A 387 -8.99 4.69 17.15
C LYS A 387 -7.49 4.50 16.95
N ARG A 388 -6.94 4.97 15.83
CA ARG A 388 -5.49 4.92 15.55
C ARG A 388 -4.67 5.75 16.54
N ILE A 389 -5.13 6.94 16.93
CA ILE A 389 -4.47 7.72 18.01
C ILE A 389 -4.46 6.90 19.30
N THR A 390 -5.59 6.29 19.63
CA THR A 390 -5.76 5.51 20.86
C THR A 390 -4.81 4.31 20.91
N ILE A 391 -4.75 3.52 19.84
CA ILE A 391 -3.87 2.35 19.73
C ILE A 391 -2.39 2.77 19.73
N ALA A 392 -2.02 3.78 18.93
CA ALA A 392 -0.65 4.28 18.87
C ALA A 392 -0.16 4.80 20.24
N SER A 393 -1.03 5.53 20.95
CA SER A 393 -0.74 6.06 22.27
C SER A 393 -0.49 4.95 23.30
N ALA A 394 -1.29 3.88 23.25
CA ALA A 394 -1.08 2.70 24.09
C ALA A 394 0.31 2.10 23.83
N TRP A 395 0.61 1.71 22.58
CA TRP A 395 1.88 1.04 22.25
C TRP A 395 3.14 1.82 22.64
N ARG A 396 3.13 3.15 22.50
CA ARG A 396 4.29 4.02 22.76
C ARG A 396 4.62 4.22 24.24
N THR A 397 3.64 4.02 25.12
CA THR A 397 3.79 4.25 26.56
C THR A 397 4.03 2.93 27.30
N ALA A 398 3.28 1.89 26.96
CA ALA A 398 3.55 0.50 27.34
C ALA A 398 2.72 -0.44 26.43
N PRO A 399 3.25 -1.59 26.01
CA PRO A 399 2.49 -2.51 25.15
C PRO A 399 1.14 -2.85 25.83
N PRO A 400 0.00 -2.67 25.13
CA PRO A 400 -1.31 -2.99 25.69
C PRO A 400 -1.34 -4.47 26.08
N ARG A 401 -1.90 -4.78 27.24
CA ARG A 401 -2.08 -6.17 27.67
C ARG A 401 -3.01 -6.87 26.67
N ALA A 402 -2.56 -7.99 26.14
CA ALA A 402 -3.31 -8.84 25.22
C ALA A 402 -4.59 -9.38 25.85
#